data_AF-A0A4Q4KI61-F1
#
_entry.id   AF-A0A4Q4KI61-F1
#
_cell.length_a   1.000
_cell.length_b   1.000
_cell.length_c   1.000
_cell.angle_alpha   90.00
_cell.angle_beta   90.00
_cell.angle_gamma   90.00
#
_symmetry.space_group_name_H-M   'P 1'
#
loop_
_entity.id
_entity.type
_entity.pdbx_description
1 polymer ?
#
loop_
_entity_poly.entity_id
_entity_poly.type
_entity_poly.pdbx_seq_one_letter_code
_entity_poly.pdbx_strand_id
1 'polypeptide(L)'
;MSFTKNTIEQLIKASNQIQTETIEDNDLTDILEGLNAVIEISERISKNDKTTDFYWNEIITELIAVIHSAISGYSKLGLTGLRNILELVCHSFFYYDHQIELKLSINENIKADKYVSALINDYMFFTSKYINTFYDDIQKLEYKPDSISGFLKMEYSALCDVVHGRHKTLLKKDLSIKYDKISFKKFETHFLNITSVISNMYIVRHNDFNEKEIIKISKRLKLLKL
;
A
#
# COMPACT_ATOMS: atom_id res chain seq x y z
N MET A 1 5.25 16.69 37.71
CA MET A 1 4.71 16.13 36.45
C MET A 1 5.14 14.68 36.34
N SER A 2 4.30 13.79 35.80
CA SER A 2 4.64 12.38 35.63
C SER A 2 5.81 12.22 34.65
N PHE A 3 6.74 11.32 34.96
CA PHE A 3 7.85 10.94 34.08
C PHE A 3 7.34 10.60 32.66
N THR A 4 6.25 9.84 32.56
CA THR A 4 5.63 9.45 31.29
C THR A 4 5.13 10.66 30.48
N LYS A 5 4.54 11.65 31.15
CA LYS A 5 4.06 12.87 30.51
C LYS A 5 5.21 13.67 29.91
N ASN A 6 6.30 13.85 30.67
CA ASN A 6 7.48 14.56 30.19
C ASN A 6 8.12 13.84 29.00
N THR A 7 8.20 12.51 29.04
CA THR A 7 8.73 11.71 27.92
C THR A 7 7.89 11.89 26.66
N ILE A 8 6.55 11.80 26.75
CA ILE A 8 5.66 12.00 25.59
C ILE A 8 5.79 13.41 25.01
N GLU A 9 5.82 14.44 25.86
CA GLU A 9 5.99 15.83 25.41
C GLU A 9 7.31 16.06 24.67
N GLN A 10 8.39 15.41 25.11
CA GLN A 10 9.69 15.45 24.41
C GLN A 10 9.62 14.77 23.04
N LEU A 11 8.95 13.61 22.95
CA LEU A 11 8.77 12.90 21.68
C LEU A 11 7.93 13.72 20.68
N ILE A 12 6.87 14.39 21.15
CA ILE A 12 6.05 15.27 20.30
C ILE A 12 6.88 16.44 19.75
N LYS A 13 7.68 17.09 20.59
CA LYS A 13 8.55 18.20 20.15
C LYS A 13 9.57 17.74 19.11
N ALA A 14 10.21 16.60 19.34
CA ALA A 14 11.16 16.02 18.39
C ALA A 14 10.46 15.66 17.05
N SER A 15 9.28 15.06 17.11
CA SER A 15 8.47 14.72 15.93
C SER A 15 8.16 15.96 15.09
N ASN A 16 7.73 17.06 15.72
CA ASN A 16 7.40 18.29 14.98
C ASN A 16 8.63 18.90 14.29
N GLN A 17 9.79 18.87 14.95
CA GLN A 17 11.05 19.33 14.33
C GLN A 17 11.43 18.47 13.13
N ILE A 18 11.32 17.14 13.26
CA ILE A 18 11.61 16.19 12.19
C ILE A 18 10.63 16.33 11.03
N GLN A 19 9.35 16.63 11.29
CA GLN A 19 8.37 16.89 10.25
C GLN A 19 8.78 18.10 9.41
N THR A 20 9.13 19.22 10.05
CA THR A 20 9.61 20.41 9.36
C THR A 20 10.84 20.09 8.52
N GLU A 21 11.85 19.44 9.11
CA GLU A 21 13.07 19.04 8.40
C GLU A 21 12.75 18.12 7.21
N THR A 22 11.90 17.11 7.39
CA THR A 22 11.54 16.16 6.31
C THR A 22 10.81 16.86 5.15
N ILE A 23 9.91 17.80 5.45
CA ILE A 23 9.16 18.55 4.44
C ILE A 23 10.08 19.53 3.69
N GLU A 24 11.04 20.17 4.37
CA GLU A 24 12.01 21.07 3.75
C GLU A 24 13.01 20.31 2.86
N ASP A 25 13.43 19.12 3.28
CA ASP A 25 14.47 18.33 2.61
C ASP A 25 14.00 17.50 1.41
N ASN A 26 12.67 17.35 1.23
CA ASN A 26 12.08 16.43 0.26
C ASN A 26 10.88 17.04 -0.47
N ASP A 27 10.82 16.85 -1.78
CA ASP A 27 9.60 17.11 -2.55
C ASP A 27 8.60 15.97 -2.32
N LEU A 28 7.46 16.31 -1.71
CA LEU A 28 6.39 15.35 -1.41
C LEU A 28 5.36 15.22 -2.54
N THR A 29 5.52 15.96 -3.64
CA THR A 29 4.58 15.95 -4.78
C THR A 29 4.23 14.53 -5.21
N ASP A 30 5.24 13.69 -5.43
CA ASP A 30 5.05 12.31 -5.88
C ASP A 30 4.20 11.46 -4.92
N ILE A 31 4.42 11.61 -3.61
CA ILE A 31 3.65 10.91 -2.57
C ILE A 31 2.20 11.40 -2.58
N LEU A 32 1.99 12.70 -2.70
CA LEU A 32 0.65 13.30 -2.73
C LEU A 32 -0.12 12.91 -4.00
N GLU A 33 0.54 12.88 -5.16
CA GLU A 33 -0.06 12.39 -6.41
C GLU A 33 -0.46 10.92 -6.30
N GLY A 34 0.41 10.08 -5.71
CA GLY A 34 0.09 8.67 -5.44
C GLY A 34 -1.11 8.50 -4.50
N LEU A 35 -1.18 9.29 -3.42
CA LEU A 35 -2.31 9.29 -2.50
C LEU A 35 -3.61 9.72 -3.20
N ASN A 36 -3.57 10.81 -3.95
CA ASN A 36 -4.73 11.34 -4.67
C ASN A 36 -5.28 10.31 -5.67
N ALA A 37 -4.41 9.62 -6.41
CA ALA A 37 -4.83 8.57 -7.32
C ALA A 37 -5.55 7.42 -6.58
N VAL A 38 -5.08 7.01 -5.40
CA VAL A 38 -5.76 5.96 -4.62
C VAL A 38 -7.08 6.44 -4.03
N ILE A 39 -7.18 7.70 -3.60
CA ILE A 39 -8.45 8.31 -3.16
C ILE A 39 -9.45 8.30 -4.32
N GLU A 40 -9.03 8.71 -5.52
CA GLU A 40 -9.90 8.71 -6.69
C GLU A 40 -10.36 7.30 -7.08
N ILE A 41 -9.46 6.31 -7.03
CA ILE A 41 -9.79 4.89 -7.22
C ILE A 41 -10.83 4.45 -6.19
N SER A 42 -10.63 4.77 -4.91
CA SER A 42 -11.58 4.46 -3.83
C SER A 42 -12.95 5.05 -4.13
N GLU A 43 -13.05 6.34 -4.46
CA GLU A 43 -14.33 6.97 -4.76
C GLU A 43 -15.06 6.31 -5.94
N ARG A 44 -14.31 5.88 -6.97
CA ARG A 44 -14.86 5.21 -8.16
C ARG A 44 -15.33 3.79 -7.84
N ILE A 45 -14.56 3.03 -7.07
CA ILE A 45 -14.97 1.69 -6.64
C ILE A 45 -16.20 1.77 -5.74
N SER A 46 -16.21 2.65 -4.74
CA SER A 46 -17.31 2.80 -3.79
C SER A 46 -18.62 3.26 -4.44
N LYS A 47 -18.55 3.99 -5.57
CA LYS A 47 -19.72 4.31 -6.39
C LYS A 47 -20.33 3.06 -7.06
N ASN A 48 -19.50 2.10 -7.44
CA ASN A 48 -19.89 0.91 -8.20
C ASN A 48 -20.16 -0.32 -7.33
N ASP A 49 -19.46 -0.46 -6.20
CA ASP A 49 -19.63 -1.55 -5.23
C ASP A 49 -19.48 -1.01 -3.81
N LYS A 50 -20.61 -0.96 -3.09
CA LYS A 50 -20.62 -0.57 -1.68
C LYS A 50 -20.12 -1.67 -0.75
N THR A 51 -20.01 -2.91 -1.23
CA THR A 51 -19.70 -4.06 -0.38
C THR A 51 -18.25 -4.04 0.11
N THR A 52 -17.33 -3.54 -0.73
CA THR A 52 -15.90 -3.41 -0.41
C THR A 52 -15.48 -2.01 0.06
N ASP A 53 -16.41 -1.07 0.19
CA ASP A 53 -16.14 0.33 0.58
C ASP A 53 -15.37 0.45 1.91
N PHE A 54 -15.68 -0.40 2.89
CA PHE A 54 -15.01 -0.38 4.19
C PHE A 54 -13.51 -0.71 4.07
N TYR A 55 -13.10 -1.56 3.12
CA TYR A 55 -11.68 -1.81 2.86
C TYR A 55 -11.00 -0.55 2.35
N TRP A 56 -11.64 0.15 1.42
CA TRP A 56 -11.06 1.36 0.83
C TRP A 56 -10.95 2.50 1.86
N ASN A 57 -11.94 2.68 2.73
CA ASN A 57 -11.85 3.63 3.83
C ASN A 57 -10.66 3.32 4.77
N GLU A 58 -10.43 2.04 5.08
CA GLU A 58 -9.28 1.62 5.89
C GLU A 58 -7.96 1.84 5.14
N ILE A 59 -7.89 1.48 3.84
CA ILE A 59 -6.72 1.68 2.98
C ILE A 59 -6.31 3.16 2.94
N ILE A 60 -7.26 4.08 2.72
CA ILE A 60 -6.98 5.52 2.69
C ILE A 60 -6.51 6.02 4.06
N THR A 61 -7.16 5.59 5.13
CA THR A 61 -6.78 5.97 6.50
C THR A 61 -5.37 5.48 6.84
N GLU A 62 -5.04 4.22 6.51
CA GLU A 62 -3.70 3.68 6.70
C GLU A 62 -2.66 4.40 5.83
N LEU A 63 -2.97 4.73 4.57
CA LEU A 63 -2.06 5.49 3.69
C LEU A 63 -1.68 6.83 4.30
N ILE A 64 -2.66 7.57 4.82
CA ILE A 64 -2.41 8.86 5.51
C ILE A 64 -1.57 8.61 6.77
N ALA A 65 -1.88 7.58 7.56
CA ALA A 65 -1.17 7.27 8.78
C ALA A 65 0.30 6.87 8.54
N VAL A 66 0.60 6.12 7.46
CA VAL A 66 1.99 5.74 7.14
C VAL A 66 2.79 6.90 6.60
N ILE A 67 2.17 7.80 5.81
CA ILE A 67 2.81 9.07 5.39
C ILE A 67 3.15 9.88 6.64
N HIS A 68 2.18 10.12 7.52
CA HIS A 68 2.39 10.86 8.76
C HIS A 68 3.51 10.22 9.62
N SER A 69 3.51 8.90 9.74
CA SER A 69 4.55 8.17 10.47
C SER A 69 5.93 8.39 9.86
N ALA A 70 6.04 8.34 8.53
CA ALA A 70 7.31 8.50 7.84
C ALA A 70 7.87 9.92 7.94
N ILE A 71 7.03 10.95 7.77
CA ILE A 71 7.46 12.37 7.91
C ILE A 71 7.82 12.71 9.37
N SER A 72 7.32 11.95 10.34
CA SER A 72 7.58 12.15 11.77
C SER A 72 8.84 11.43 12.27
N GLY A 73 9.64 10.85 11.37
CA GLY A 73 10.86 10.10 11.73
C GLY A 73 10.63 8.62 12.08
N TYR A 74 9.41 8.12 11.89
CA TYR A 74 9.07 6.70 12.11
C TYR A 74 8.90 5.94 10.78
N SER A 75 9.80 6.15 9.81
CA SER A 75 9.69 5.53 8.48
C SER A 75 9.61 3.99 8.51
N LYS A 76 10.22 3.34 9.51
CA LYS A 76 10.09 1.88 9.70
C LYS A 76 8.68 1.45 10.11
N LEU A 77 7.98 2.27 10.90
CA LEU A 77 6.58 2.04 11.21
C LEU A 77 5.73 2.27 9.96
N GLY A 78 6.02 3.32 9.18
CA GLY A 78 5.39 3.55 7.88
C GLY A 78 5.54 2.36 6.92
N LEU A 79 6.75 1.81 6.77
CA LEU A 79 7.01 0.60 5.97
C LEU A 79 6.23 -0.63 6.47
N THR A 80 6.05 -0.78 7.78
CA THR A 80 5.25 -1.88 8.32
C THR A 80 3.77 -1.71 7.94
N GLY A 81 3.24 -0.49 8.00
CA GLY A 81 1.85 -0.21 7.58
C GLY A 81 1.65 -0.40 6.07
N LEU A 82 2.64 -0.07 5.24
CA LEU A 82 2.59 -0.34 3.79
C LEU A 82 2.35 -1.81 3.45
N ARG A 83 2.86 -2.75 4.27
CA ARG A 83 2.56 -4.18 4.12
C ARG A 83 1.06 -4.46 4.32
N ASN A 84 0.47 -3.91 5.38
CA ASN A 84 -0.94 -4.10 5.70
C ASN A 84 -1.82 -3.49 4.60
N ILE A 85 -1.49 -2.30 4.11
CA ILE A 85 -2.18 -1.66 2.97
C ILE A 85 -2.18 -2.60 1.75
N LEU A 86 -1.05 -3.22 1.43
CA LEU A 86 -0.97 -4.16 0.30
C LEU A 86 -1.85 -5.40 0.49
N GLU A 87 -1.94 -5.93 1.72
CA GLU A 87 -2.85 -7.02 2.07
C GLU A 87 -4.32 -6.59 1.92
N LEU A 88 -4.69 -5.44 2.47
CA LEU A 88 -6.04 -4.89 2.41
C LEU A 88 -6.49 -4.62 0.97
N VAL A 89 -5.61 -4.08 0.13
CA VAL A 89 -5.88 -3.88 -1.31
C VAL A 89 -6.16 -5.22 -1.99
N CYS A 90 -5.30 -6.23 -1.77
CA CYS A 90 -5.48 -7.54 -2.38
C CYS A 90 -6.78 -8.21 -1.91
N HIS A 91 -7.13 -8.05 -0.62
CA HIS A 91 -8.42 -8.52 -0.10
C HIS A 91 -9.60 -7.76 -0.71
N SER A 92 -9.50 -6.45 -0.85
CA SER A 92 -10.55 -5.64 -1.47
C SER A 92 -10.87 -6.14 -2.87
N PHE A 93 -9.86 -6.32 -3.73
CA PHE A 93 -10.06 -6.88 -5.08
C PHE A 93 -10.52 -8.34 -5.07
N PHE A 94 -10.02 -9.17 -4.15
CA PHE A 94 -10.47 -10.54 -3.99
C PHE A 94 -11.98 -10.59 -3.70
N TYR A 95 -12.42 -9.85 -2.69
CA TYR A 95 -13.81 -9.83 -2.23
C TYR A 95 -14.74 -9.04 -3.15
N TYR A 96 -14.21 -8.13 -3.96
CA TYR A 96 -14.95 -7.51 -5.05
C TYR A 96 -15.51 -8.59 -6.01
N ASP A 97 -14.71 -9.62 -6.31
CA ASP A 97 -15.13 -10.74 -7.15
C ASP A 97 -15.81 -11.87 -6.37
N HIS A 98 -15.67 -11.90 -5.03
CA HIS A 98 -16.08 -12.98 -4.14
C HIS A 98 -16.99 -12.48 -3.01
N GLN A 99 -18.11 -11.87 -3.39
CA GLN A 99 -19.02 -11.23 -2.43
C GLN A 99 -19.69 -12.21 -1.45
N ILE A 100 -19.84 -13.49 -1.83
CA ILE A 100 -20.40 -14.52 -0.93
C ILE A 100 -19.37 -14.84 0.16
N GLU A 101 -18.11 -15.05 -0.20
CA GLU A 101 -17.01 -15.27 0.73
C GLU A 101 -16.85 -14.09 1.69
N LEU A 102 -17.03 -12.86 1.20
CA LEU A 102 -17.00 -11.67 2.05
C LEU A 102 -18.12 -11.69 3.11
N LYS A 103 -19.34 -12.03 2.71
CA LYS A 103 -20.47 -12.13 3.64
C LYS A 103 -20.23 -13.22 4.68
N LEU A 104 -19.66 -14.36 4.27
CA LEU A 104 -19.29 -15.43 5.20
C LEU A 104 -18.21 -14.97 6.17
N SER A 105 -17.15 -14.30 5.70
CA SER A 105 -16.08 -13.86 6.59
C SER A 105 -16.56 -12.84 7.63
N ILE A 106 -17.44 -11.91 7.23
CA ILE A 106 -18.04 -10.92 8.13
C ILE A 106 -18.97 -11.60 9.14
N ASN A 107 -19.88 -12.46 8.69
CA ASN A 107 -20.91 -13.06 9.54
C ASN A 107 -20.32 -14.08 10.54
N GLU A 108 -19.33 -14.86 10.09
CA GLU A 108 -18.70 -15.91 10.90
C GLU A 108 -17.45 -15.42 11.65
N ASN A 109 -17.09 -14.14 11.51
CA ASN A 109 -15.87 -13.54 12.05
C ASN A 109 -14.61 -14.38 11.74
N ILE A 110 -14.58 -14.94 10.53
CA ILE A 110 -13.45 -15.74 10.06
C ILE A 110 -12.27 -14.82 9.86
N LYS A 111 -11.13 -15.15 10.47
CA LYS A 111 -9.89 -14.41 10.25
C LYS A 111 -9.53 -14.49 8.77
N ALA A 112 -9.16 -13.35 8.19
CA ALA A 112 -8.55 -13.33 6.87
C ALA A 112 -7.29 -14.20 6.90
N ASP A 113 -7.32 -15.32 6.18
CA ASP A 113 -6.27 -16.35 6.15
C ASP A 113 -5.51 -16.38 4.82
N LYS A 114 -5.97 -15.61 3.82
CA LYS A 114 -5.37 -15.54 2.48
C LYS A 114 -4.39 -14.38 2.38
N TYR A 115 -3.12 -14.62 2.68
CA TYR A 115 -2.05 -13.65 2.41
C TYR A 115 -1.88 -13.41 0.90
N VAL A 116 -1.24 -12.29 0.51
CA VAL A 116 -0.96 -11.95 -0.90
C VAL A 116 -0.32 -13.12 -1.66
N SER A 117 0.64 -13.81 -1.04
CA SER A 117 1.29 -14.98 -1.64
C SER A 117 0.34 -16.16 -1.86
N ALA A 118 -0.59 -16.41 -0.92
CA ALA A 118 -1.57 -17.49 -1.03
C ALA A 118 -2.59 -17.19 -2.14
N LEU A 119 -3.09 -15.95 -2.20
CA LEU A 119 -3.98 -15.50 -3.29
C LEU A 119 -3.36 -15.79 -4.66
N ILE A 120 -2.09 -15.46 -4.84
CA ILE A 120 -1.42 -15.66 -6.13
C ILE A 120 -1.07 -17.12 -6.39
N ASN A 121 -0.46 -17.82 -5.43
CA ASN A 121 0.05 -19.19 -5.64
C ASN A 121 -1.05 -20.24 -5.68
N ASP A 122 -2.00 -20.15 -4.76
CA ASP A 122 -2.98 -21.21 -4.52
C ASP A 122 -4.28 -20.94 -5.29
N TYR A 123 -4.59 -19.66 -5.54
CA TYR A 123 -5.85 -19.24 -6.18
C TYR A 123 -5.66 -18.52 -7.52
N MET A 124 -4.42 -18.40 -8.03
CA MET A 124 -4.08 -17.74 -9.30
C MET A 124 -4.53 -16.26 -9.40
N PHE A 125 -4.85 -15.62 -8.28
CA PHE A 125 -5.28 -14.22 -8.30
C PHE A 125 -4.19 -13.30 -8.84
N PHE A 126 -4.60 -12.24 -9.54
CA PHE A 126 -3.74 -11.22 -10.17
C PHE A 126 -2.77 -11.75 -11.25
N THR A 127 -2.83 -13.04 -11.60
CA THR A 127 -2.11 -13.60 -12.75
C THR A 127 -2.74 -13.13 -14.06
N SER A 128 -1.99 -13.20 -15.17
CA SER A 128 -2.53 -12.90 -16.49
C SER A 128 -3.72 -13.80 -16.81
N LYS A 129 -3.70 -15.07 -16.38
CA LYS A 129 -4.82 -16.00 -16.56
C LYS A 129 -6.08 -15.54 -15.84
N TYR A 130 -5.96 -15.06 -14.60
CA TYR A 130 -7.08 -14.51 -13.86
C TYR A 130 -7.59 -13.21 -14.50
N ILE A 131 -6.69 -12.29 -14.86
CA ILE A 131 -7.07 -11.02 -15.51
C ILE A 131 -7.77 -11.27 -16.85
N ASN A 132 -7.33 -12.27 -17.62
CA ASN A 132 -7.95 -12.68 -18.88
C ASN A 132 -9.41 -13.16 -18.73
N THR A 133 -9.92 -13.37 -17.50
CA THR A 133 -11.33 -13.70 -17.29
C THR A 133 -12.26 -12.48 -17.38
N PHE A 134 -11.71 -11.27 -17.28
CA PHE A 134 -12.47 -10.01 -17.39
C PHE A 134 -11.81 -8.96 -18.31
N TYR A 135 -10.59 -9.21 -18.79
CA TYR A 135 -9.88 -8.37 -19.75
C TYR A 135 -9.08 -9.22 -20.74
N ASP A 136 -9.69 -9.56 -21.89
CA ASP A 136 -9.19 -10.54 -22.86
C ASP A 136 -7.84 -10.16 -23.51
N ASP A 137 -7.50 -8.87 -23.57
CA ASP A 137 -6.30 -8.37 -24.24
C ASP A 137 -5.09 -8.18 -23.31
N ILE A 138 -5.13 -8.71 -22.07
CA ILE A 138 -4.06 -8.52 -21.08
C ILE A 138 -2.67 -8.92 -21.60
N GLN A 139 -2.59 -9.97 -22.41
CA GLN A 139 -1.32 -10.47 -22.98
C GLN A 139 -0.64 -9.44 -23.89
N LYS A 140 -1.42 -8.58 -24.56
CA LYS A 140 -0.87 -7.50 -25.39
C LYS A 140 -0.43 -6.33 -24.52
N LEU A 141 -1.18 -6.06 -23.46
CA LEU A 141 -0.99 -4.92 -22.57
C LEU A 141 0.20 -5.10 -21.63
N GLU A 142 0.44 -6.29 -21.08
CA GLU A 142 1.52 -6.50 -20.12
C GLU A 142 2.92 -6.48 -20.77
N TYR A 143 3.93 -6.01 -20.02
CA TYR A 143 5.33 -6.10 -20.47
C TYR A 143 5.84 -7.55 -20.47
N LYS A 144 5.36 -8.36 -19.52
CA LYS A 144 5.68 -9.78 -19.37
C LYS A 144 4.46 -10.51 -18.78
N PRO A 145 4.28 -11.81 -19.09
CA PRO A 145 3.31 -12.64 -18.39
C PRO A 145 3.44 -12.52 -16.88
N ASP A 146 2.30 -12.45 -16.22
CA ASP A 146 2.13 -12.37 -14.77
C ASP A 146 2.80 -11.15 -14.11
N SER A 147 3.05 -10.09 -14.88
CA SER A 147 3.77 -8.88 -14.41
C SER A 147 3.23 -8.31 -13.09
N ILE A 148 1.91 -8.18 -12.94
CA ILE A 148 1.27 -7.69 -11.72
C ILE A 148 1.52 -8.65 -10.55
N SER A 149 1.18 -9.94 -10.70
CA SER A 149 1.38 -10.92 -9.63
C SER A 149 2.85 -11.13 -9.23
N GLY A 150 3.76 -11.07 -10.21
CA GLY A 150 5.20 -11.16 -9.97
C GLY A 150 5.70 -9.97 -9.16
N PHE A 151 5.22 -8.77 -9.47
CA PHE A 151 5.53 -7.57 -8.71
C PHE A 151 4.96 -7.64 -7.28
N LEU A 152 3.69 -8.02 -7.12
CA LEU A 152 3.05 -8.15 -5.80
C LEU A 152 3.83 -9.10 -4.88
N LYS A 153 4.28 -10.25 -5.39
CA LYS A 153 5.13 -11.20 -4.64
C LYS A 153 6.43 -10.57 -4.18
N MET A 154 7.13 -9.90 -5.09
CA MET A 154 8.41 -9.25 -4.81
C MET A 154 8.25 -8.16 -3.74
N GLU A 155 7.30 -7.25 -3.95
CA GLU A 155 7.05 -6.11 -3.07
C GLU A 155 6.59 -6.57 -1.67
N TYR A 156 5.66 -7.53 -1.61
CA TYR A 156 5.21 -8.10 -0.35
C TYR A 156 6.35 -8.77 0.43
N SER A 157 7.21 -9.54 -0.25
CA SER A 157 8.40 -10.16 0.36
C SER A 157 9.35 -9.11 0.94
N ALA A 158 9.62 -8.05 0.17
CA ALA A 158 10.52 -6.97 0.61
C ALA A 158 10.00 -6.25 1.87
N LEU A 159 8.68 -6.05 1.98
CA LEU A 159 8.04 -5.47 3.15
C LEU A 159 8.06 -6.43 4.35
N CYS A 160 7.84 -7.72 4.13
CA CYS A 160 7.97 -8.75 5.16
C CYS A 160 9.38 -8.79 5.76
N ASP A 161 10.43 -8.67 4.95
CA ASP A 161 11.81 -8.63 5.44
C ASP A 161 12.07 -7.45 6.38
N VAL A 162 11.45 -6.30 6.13
CA VAL A 162 11.53 -5.13 7.03
C VAL A 162 10.87 -5.41 8.38
N VAL A 163 9.75 -6.15 8.39
CA VAL A 163 9.03 -6.55 9.60
C VAL A 163 9.79 -7.61 10.38
N HIS A 164 10.35 -8.61 9.71
CA HIS A 164 11.06 -9.74 10.36
C HIS A 164 12.52 -9.42 10.73
N GLY A 165 13.16 -8.43 10.08
CA GLY A 165 14.50 -7.93 10.41
C GLY A 165 14.63 -7.27 11.80
N ARG A 166 13.58 -7.28 12.63
CA ARG A 166 13.52 -6.66 13.97
C ARG A 166 14.58 -7.22 14.94
N HIS A 167 14.95 -8.49 14.84
CA HIS A 167 15.84 -9.14 15.81
C HIS A 167 17.20 -8.45 15.99
N LYS A 168 17.79 -7.90 14.92
CA LYS A 168 19.09 -7.21 14.99
C LYS A 168 19.00 -5.79 15.61
N THR A 169 17.81 -5.20 15.66
CA THR A 169 17.59 -3.82 16.14
C THR A 169 17.00 -3.72 17.55
N LEU A 170 16.50 -4.82 18.11
CA LEU A 170 15.87 -4.87 19.45
C LEU A 170 16.85 -4.52 20.60
N LEU A 171 18.16 -4.52 20.34
CA LEU A 171 19.20 -4.26 21.35
C LEU A 171 19.67 -2.79 21.42
N LYS A 172 19.10 -1.87 20.61
CA LYS A 172 19.45 -0.45 20.67
C LYS A 172 18.87 0.19 21.93
N LYS A 173 19.73 0.72 22.80
CA LYS A 173 19.37 1.35 24.10
C LYS A 173 18.92 2.81 24.00
N ASP A 174 19.18 3.47 22.87
CA ASP A 174 18.82 4.88 22.66
C ASP A 174 17.44 4.98 21.99
N LEU A 175 16.52 5.68 22.65
CA LEU A 175 15.16 5.96 22.18
C LEU A 175 15.08 7.27 21.37
N SER A 176 16.22 7.90 21.06
CA SER A 176 16.23 9.13 20.26
C SER A 176 15.66 8.87 18.85
N ILE A 177 14.63 9.65 18.51
CA ILE A 177 14.08 9.71 17.15
C ILE A 177 14.82 10.80 16.42
N LYS A 178 15.31 10.50 15.24
CA LYS A 178 16.04 11.44 14.38
C LYS A 178 15.54 11.29 12.97
N TYR A 179 15.56 12.38 12.22
CA TYR A 179 15.38 12.33 10.78
C TYR A 179 16.48 11.45 10.16
N ASP A 180 16.09 10.52 9.30
CA ASP A 180 17.00 9.74 8.48
C ASP A 180 16.50 9.73 7.04
N LYS A 181 17.17 10.53 6.20
CA LYS A 181 16.83 10.69 4.78
C LYS A 181 16.83 9.36 4.02
N ILE A 182 17.73 8.45 4.37
CA ILE A 182 17.81 7.13 3.71
C ILE A 182 16.56 6.30 4.03
N SER A 183 16.17 6.24 5.30
CA SER A 183 14.94 5.54 5.71
C SER A 183 13.69 6.17 5.11
N PHE A 184 13.62 7.51 5.02
CA PHE A 184 12.50 8.20 4.39
C PHE A 184 12.42 7.87 2.89
N LYS A 185 13.53 7.95 2.15
CA LYS A 185 13.57 7.60 0.72
C LYS A 185 13.25 6.14 0.43
N LYS A 186 13.62 5.23 1.34
CA LYS A 186 13.16 3.85 1.28
C LYS A 186 11.63 3.75 1.42
N PHE A 187 11.05 4.44 2.40
CA PHE A 187 9.58 4.52 2.54
C PHE A 187 8.93 5.08 1.28
N GLU A 188 9.40 6.22 0.77
CA GLU A 188 8.89 6.86 -0.44
C GLU A 188 8.87 5.88 -1.63
N THR A 189 9.97 5.15 -1.85
CA THR A 189 10.06 4.15 -2.93
C THR A 189 8.95 3.09 -2.81
N HIS A 190 8.80 2.50 -1.62
CA HIS A 190 7.77 1.47 -1.39
C HIS A 190 6.34 2.04 -1.49
N PHE A 191 6.13 3.27 -1.01
CA PHE A 191 4.83 3.95 -1.12
C PHE A 191 4.43 4.16 -2.59
N LEU A 192 5.37 4.65 -3.41
CA LEU A 192 5.14 4.90 -4.83
C LEU A 192 4.93 3.59 -5.61
N ASN A 193 5.65 2.54 -5.23
CA ASN A 193 5.44 1.20 -5.76
C ASN A 193 4.01 0.70 -5.47
N ILE A 194 3.55 0.83 -4.22
CA ILE A 194 2.23 0.35 -3.81
C ILE A 194 1.12 1.13 -4.53
N THR A 195 1.17 2.46 -4.53
CA THR A 195 0.17 3.29 -5.23
C THR A 195 0.14 3.03 -6.73
N SER A 196 1.31 2.76 -7.34
CA SER A 196 1.41 2.37 -8.75
C SER A 196 0.80 0.99 -9.03
N VAL A 197 1.06 -0.03 -8.20
CA VAL A 197 0.46 -1.36 -8.43
C VAL A 197 -1.06 -1.34 -8.19
N ILE A 198 -1.55 -0.59 -7.19
CA ILE A 198 -2.99 -0.35 -6.99
C ILE A 198 -3.62 0.22 -8.26
N SER A 199 -2.97 1.24 -8.86
CA SER A 199 -3.45 1.87 -10.10
C SER A 199 -3.46 0.88 -11.26
N ASN A 200 -2.44 0.04 -11.42
CA ASN A 200 -2.42 -1.01 -12.44
C ASN A 200 -3.55 -2.03 -12.24
N MET A 201 -3.79 -2.50 -11.01
CA MET A 201 -4.86 -3.43 -10.67
C MET A 201 -6.24 -2.85 -10.97
N TYR A 202 -6.47 -1.58 -10.61
CA TYR A 202 -7.71 -0.87 -10.92
C TYR A 202 -7.95 -0.77 -12.43
N ILE A 203 -6.96 -0.30 -13.20
CA ILE A 203 -7.08 -0.11 -14.66
C ILE A 203 -7.49 -1.42 -15.33
N VAL A 204 -6.81 -2.54 -15.05
CA VAL A 204 -7.13 -3.82 -15.70
C VAL A 204 -8.47 -4.39 -15.24
N ARG A 205 -8.84 -4.18 -13.96
CA ARG A 205 -10.10 -4.71 -13.42
C ARG A 205 -11.32 -3.99 -13.97
N HIS A 206 -11.21 -2.67 -14.17
CA HIS A 206 -12.34 -1.82 -14.58
C HIS A 206 -12.24 -1.31 -16.01
N ASN A 207 -11.20 -1.70 -16.76
CA ASN A 207 -10.95 -1.24 -18.12
C ASN A 207 -10.94 0.31 -18.23
N ASP A 208 -10.41 0.98 -17.20
CA ASP A 208 -10.43 2.45 -17.09
C ASP A 208 -9.12 3.05 -17.61
N PHE A 209 -9.08 3.31 -18.92
CA PHE A 209 -7.92 3.88 -19.64
C PHE A 209 -8.08 5.39 -19.91
N ASN A 210 -9.02 6.06 -19.26
CA ASN A 210 -9.32 7.47 -19.53
C ASN A 210 -8.76 8.41 -18.46
N GLU A 211 -8.55 7.92 -17.23
CA GLU A 211 -8.14 8.76 -16.11
C GLU A 211 -6.64 9.01 -16.09
N LYS A 212 -6.26 10.20 -16.56
CA LYS A 212 -4.86 10.61 -16.78
C LYS A 212 -4.00 10.49 -15.53
N GLU A 213 -4.53 10.87 -14.36
CA GLU A 213 -3.77 10.84 -13.11
C GLU A 213 -3.49 9.41 -12.66
N ILE A 214 -4.48 8.53 -12.71
CA ILE A 214 -4.32 7.09 -12.40
C ILE A 214 -3.32 6.44 -13.38
N ILE A 215 -3.42 6.79 -14.68
CA ILE A 215 -2.50 6.30 -15.71
C ILE A 215 -1.07 6.81 -15.50
N LYS A 216 -0.91 8.08 -15.09
CA LYS A 216 0.41 8.64 -14.78
C LYS A 216 1.08 7.85 -13.66
N ILE A 217 0.35 7.55 -12.59
CA ILE A 217 0.85 6.77 -11.46
C ILE A 217 1.13 5.32 -11.83
N SER A 218 0.27 4.68 -12.63
CA SER A 218 0.45 3.28 -13.04
C SER A 218 1.71 3.05 -13.89
N LYS A 219 2.12 4.03 -14.72
CA LYS A 219 3.30 3.94 -15.59
C LYS A 219 4.63 3.84 -14.83
N ARG A 220 4.69 4.20 -13.54
CA ARG A 220 5.92 4.18 -12.74
C ARG A 220 6.58 2.79 -12.70
N LEU A 221 5.79 1.73 -12.53
CA LEU A 221 6.31 0.35 -12.41
C LEU A 221 6.55 -0.38 -13.73
N LYS A 222 6.08 0.17 -14.87
CA LYS A 222 6.15 -0.49 -16.19
C LYS A 222 5.65 -1.94 -16.16
N LEU A 223 4.54 -2.20 -15.46
CA LEU A 223 3.86 -3.50 -15.49
C LEU A 223 3.04 -3.66 -16.78
N LEU A 224 2.38 -2.57 -17.18
CA LEU A 224 1.52 -2.47 -18.35
C LEU A 224 2.07 -1.43 -19.36
N LYS A 225 1.87 -1.69 -20.65
CA LYS A 225 2.24 -0.84 -21.79
C LYS A 225 1.19 0.25 -22.03
N LEU A 226 1.03 1.13 -21.05
CA LEU A 226 0.08 2.25 -21.03
C LEU A 226 0.66 3.53 -21.62
#